data_AF-A0A0C1ZNP8-F1
#
_entry.id   AF-A0A0C1ZNP8-F1
#
_cell.length_a   1.000
_cell.length_b   1.000
_cell.length_c   1.000
_cell.angle_alpha   90.00
_cell.angle_beta   90.00
_cell.angle_gamma   90.00
#
_symmetry.space_group_name_H-M   'P 1'
#
loop_
_entity.id
_entity.type
_entity.pdbx_description
1 polymer ?
#
loop_
_entity_poly.entity_id
_entity_poly.type
_entity_poly.pdbx_seq_one_letter_code
_entity_poly.pdbx_strand_id
1 'polypeptide(L)'
;MKIRKVEIRNFRGISKAVIDLSNFTTLVGPNNIGKSTILAALNLVLDNKKPKVEDWPNQTQSDDEMLITCTFSDLEDWERAKPAISKLLNGDELIVRMKATWKENADAPNCKYYVHHSLKTTPFSETKITKVRENDLAKQILIERGANTADLYKEKREELEQYFIQSHPEHVTEDTDWHEKAFANSLQQAIPHVMYVPASFKIEDELKTTGTSPFAYLFKNKLFPRVKDDKSYSEYIDIAGKLQQKLKGQAEDGSEIDGLDDALKAVSETLNDILDFDTKVKLAVGDIDVEKLFMNAATFLIDDELETSLQYQGSGVQRALAFAMLESNAAIEAQVEGAQRTTIVLYEEPELYIHPHLMRRLKNTLQTRSDSPLWQVVCSTHSPFLIDLANQPDSIKLIKRGEGNSRIVSQLPNELFEQSDEYDEKVLLRAVLDFHPTVCESLFAKQVVVVEGDTEVAVFSMIDELVSKLEIENSKHKDITVVSAGGKWTIPAIVKVLKGLGIGYKVIHDTDAKGLTEEELVQVGNLHPYRANAKISEVAGEENVFLVNDTFEHVLWNAEKDSIKSSSKPYHSWKRTRQFLDNELDLDAACKSTLKEIIEFAFVN
;
A
#
# COMPACT_ATOMS: atom_id res chain seq x y z
N MET A 1 1.50 14.79 -9.74
CA MET A 1 2.74 14.09 -9.32
C MET A 1 2.40 12.74 -8.68
N LYS A 2 3.03 11.63 -9.10
CA LYS A 2 2.85 10.28 -8.53
C LYS A 2 4.20 9.66 -8.14
N ILE A 3 4.23 8.67 -7.24
CA ILE A 3 5.47 7.92 -6.95
C ILE A 3 5.63 6.83 -7.98
N ARG A 4 6.74 6.84 -8.71
CA ARG A 4 7.07 5.78 -9.68
C ARG A 4 7.91 4.67 -9.07
N LYS A 5 8.76 5.01 -8.11
CA LYS A 5 9.71 4.06 -7.52
C LYS A 5 10.04 4.42 -6.09
N VAL A 6 10.19 3.40 -5.25
CA VAL A 6 10.71 3.52 -3.88
C VAL A 6 11.89 2.59 -3.65
N GLU A 7 12.95 3.11 -3.04
CA GLU A 7 14.12 2.36 -2.59
C GLU A 7 14.28 2.50 -1.08
N ILE A 8 14.41 1.38 -0.39
CA ILE A 8 14.49 1.31 1.07
C ILE A 8 15.81 0.65 1.44
N ARG A 9 16.54 1.22 2.42
CA ARG A 9 17.71 0.59 3.04
C ARG A 9 17.70 0.79 4.56
N ASN A 10 18.03 -0.27 5.28
CA ASN A 10 18.12 -0.32 6.75
C ASN A 10 16.89 0.25 7.48
N PHE A 11 15.69 -0.16 7.05
CA PHE A 11 14.42 0.25 7.67
C PHE A 11 13.67 -0.98 8.20
N ARG A 12 13.48 -1.04 9.52
CA ARG A 12 12.94 -2.19 10.26
C ARG A 12 13.66 -3.48 9.85
N GLY A 13 12.93 -4.48 9.37
CA GLY A 13 13.46 -5.76 8.92
C GLY A 13 13.95 -5.81 7.45
N ILE A 14 14.04 -4.66 6.75
CA ILE A 14 14.45 -4.57 5.35
C ILE A 14 15.84 -3.94 5.26
N SER A 15 16.85 -4.71 4.83
CA SER A 15 18.19 -4.18 4.56
C SER A 15 18.26 -3.44 3.23
N LYS A 16 17.57 -3.96 2.20
CA LYS A 16 17.43 -3.33 0.88
C LYS A 16 16.14 -3.78 0.20
N ALA A 17 15.39 -2.86 -0.38
CA ALA A 17 14.28 -3.15 -1.29
C ALA A 17 14.18 -2.08 -2.38
N VAL A 18 13.79 -2.47 -3.59
CA VAL A 18 13.51 -1.56 -4.70
C VAL A 18 12.19 -1.99 -5.33
N ILE A 19 11.22 -1.08 -5.37
CA ILE A 19 9.85 -1.37 -5.81
C ILE A 19 9.41 -0.29 -6.78
N ASP A 20 9.05 -0.68 -8.00
CA ASP A 20 8.34 0.18 -8.95
C ASP A 20 6.85 0.19 -8.58
N LEU A 21 6.21 1.34 -8.71
CA LEU A 21 4.80 1.55 -8.38
C LEU A 21 4.02 2.00 -9.62
N SER A 22 2.79 1.52 -9.70
CA SER A 22 1.78 1.90 -10.69
C SER A 22 0.69 2.76 -10.03
N ASN A 23 -0.30 3.23 -10.81
CA ASN A 23 -1.43 3.99 -10.28
C ASN A 23 -2.18 3.22 -9.19
N PHE A 24 -2.40 1.93 -9.43
CA PHE A 24 -2.85 0.96 -8.45
C PHE A 24 -1.74 -0.07 -8.27
N THR A 25 -1.29 -0.27 -7.03
CA THR A 25 -0.24 -1.25 -6.72
C THR A 25 -0.70 -2.15 -5.58
N THR A 26 -0.62 -3.46 -5.79
CA THR A 26 -0.93 -4.48 -4.78
C THR A 26 0.35 -5.22 -4.39
N LEU A 27 0.80 -4.99 -3.16
CA LEU A 27 1.91 -5.73 -2.54
C LEU A 27 1.40 -7.10 -2.07
N VAL A 28 1.98 -8.16 -2.62
CA VAL A 28 1.64 -9.55 -2.33
C VAL A 28 2.86 -10.28 -1.77
N GLY A 29 2.64 -11.26 -0.91
CA GLY A 29 3.69 -12.15 -0.41
C GLY A 29 3.40 -12.67 1.00
N PRO A 30 4.25 -13.57 1.52
CA PRO A 30 4.01 -14.23 2.81
C PRO A 30 3.89 -13.26 3.99
N ASN A 31 3.37 -13.76 5.12
CA ASN A 31 3.35 -13.03 6.38
C ASN A 31 4.78 -12.64 6.78
N ASN A 32 4.92 -11.47 7.40
CA ASN A 32 6.19 -10.95 7.90
C ASN A 32 7.26 -10.68 6.82
N ILE A 33 6.89 -10.65 5.53
CA ILE A 33 7.82 -10.31 4.44
C ILE A 33 8.10 -8.79 4.35
N GLY A 34 7.42 -7.95 5.12
CA GLY A 34 7.67 -6.51 5.16
C GLY A 34 6.76 -5.65 4.26
N LYS A 35 5.59 -6.16 3.83
CA LYS A 35 4.59 -5.35 3.09
C LYS A 35 4.18 -4.09 3.87
N SER A 36 3.81 -4.25 5.14
CA SER A 36 3.53 -3.15 6.07
C SER A 36 4.72 -2.23 6.29
N THR A 37 5.95 -2.79 6.26
CA THR A 37 7.18 -2.00 6.39
C THR A 37 7.40 -1.11 5.16
N ILE A 38 7.08 -1.59 3.96
CA ILE A 38 7.13 -0.78 2.73
C ILE A 38 6.14 0.37 2.80
N LEU A 39 4.88 0.12 3.21
CA LEU A 39 3.88 1.17 3.39
C LEU A 39 4.31 2.18 4.47
N ALA A 40 4.87 1.71 5.59
CA ALA A 40 5.38 2.59 6.64
C ALA A 40 6.54 3.46 6.18
N ALA A 41 7.45 2.94 5.33
CA ALA A 41 8.56 3.72 4.77
C ALA A 41 8.05 4.85 3.86
N LEU A 42 7.06 4.57 3.02
CA LEU A 42 6.40 5.58 2.18
C LEU A 42 5.74 6.66 3.05
N ASN A 43 4.98 6.24 4.07
CA ASN A 43 4.31 7.16 5.00
C ASN A 43 5.32 8.07 5.73
N LEU A 44 6.46 7.51 6.15
CA LEU A 44 7.50 8.25 6.88
C LEU A 44 8.05 9.44 6.06
N VAL A 45 8.31 9.22 4.76
CA VAL A 45 8.82 10.25 3.85
C VAL A 45 7.73 11.26 3.46
N LEU A 46 6.54 10.78 3.10
CA LEU A 46 5.46 11.64 2.61
C LEU A 46 4.87 12.53 3.70
N ASP A 47 4.80 12.02 4.94
CA ASP A 47 4.27 12.76 6.09
C ASP A 47 5.35 13.52 6.88
N ASN A 48 6.60 13.51 6.39
CA ASN A 48 7.75 14.16 7.03
C ASN A 48 7.92 13.78 8.52
N LYS A 49 7.66 12.52 8.85
CA LYS A 49 7.78 11.99 10.21
C LYS A 49 9.24 11.61 10.49
N LYS A 50 9.68 11.82 11.73
CA LYS A 50 10.98 11.31 12.17
C LYS A 50 10.86 9.82 12.53
N PRO A 51 11.80 8.98 12.10
CA PRO A 51 11.79 7.57 12.48
C PRO A 51 11.96 7.42 14.00
N LYS A 52 11.38 6.37 14.58
CA LYS A 52 11.50 6.01 16.00
C LYS A 52 12.43 4.81 16.17
N VAL A 53 12.90 4.53 17.39
CA VAL A 53 13.83 3.40 17.64
C VAL A 53 13.33 2.07 17.04
N GLU A 54 12.01 1.84 17.09
CA GLU A 54 11.32 0.69 16.49
C GLU A 54 11.50 0.56 14.97
N ASP A 55 11.83 1.66 14.28
CA ASP A 55 12.07 1.72 12.84
C ASP A 55 13.51 1.33 12.46
N TRP A 56 14.44 1.22 13.43
CA TRP A 56 15.79 0.73 13.17
C TRP A 56 15.85 -0.79 13.20
N PRO A 57 16.79 -1.40 12.45
CA PRO A 57 17.10 -2.82 12.59
C PRO A 57 17.36 -3.18 14.07
N ASN A 58 16.80 -4.30 14.53
CA ASN A 58 16.87 -4.78 15.91
C ASN A 58 16.27 -3.84 16.98
N GLN A 59 15.60 -2.76 16.59
CA GLN A 59 15.02 -1.77 17.52
C GLN A 59 16.10 -1.14 18.42
N THR A 60 17.28 -0.88 17.85
CA THR A 60 18.41 -0.28 18.54
C THR A 60 18.90 0.95 17.79
N GLN A 61 19.39 1.95 18.52
CA GLN A 61 20.08 3.09 17.92
C GLN A 61 21.29 2.57 17.12
N SER A 62 21.50 3.12 15.93
CA SER A 62 22.63 2.76 15.08
C SER A 62 23.13 3.96 14.31
N ASP A 63 24.46 4.04 14.20
CA ASP A 63 25.18 4.96 13.32
C ASP A 63 25.01 4.60 11.83
N ASP A 64 24.53 3.39 11.53
CA ASP A 64 24.25 2.97 10.17
C ASP A 64 23.18 3.86 9.52
N GLU A 65 23.39 4.14 8.23
CA GLU A 65 22.50 5.00 7.48
C GLU A 65 21.21 4.27 7.11
N MET A 66 20.08 4.81 7.56
CA MET A 66 18.75 4.48 7.08
C MET A 66 18.42 5.38 5.89
N LEU A 67 18.10 4.79 4.74
CA LEU A 67 17.80 5.53 3.51
C LEU A 67 16.44 5.13 2.96
N ILE A 68 15.57 6.09 2.70
CA ILE A 68 14.33 5.89 1.94
C ILE A 68 14.32 6.90 0.81
N THR A 69 14.31 6.41 -0.43
CA THR A 69 14.32 7.21 -1.66
C THR A 69 13.02 7.03 -2.41
N CYS A 70 12.32 8.12 -2.70
CA CYS A 70 11.13 8.15 -3.53
C CYS A 70 11.43 8.89 -4.83
N THR A 71 11.13 8.27 -5.96
CA THR A 71 11.16 8.90 -7.28
C THR A 71 9.74 9.24 -7.68
N PHE A 72 9.49 10.51 -7.97
CA PHE A 72 8.20 11.04 -8.36
C PHE A 72 8.20 11.40 -9.85
N SER A 73 7.16 11.00 -10.57
CA SER A 73 6.92 11.27 -11.99
C SER A 73 5.56 11.95 -12.17
N ASP A 74 5.19 12.23 -13.43
CA ASP A 74 3.86 12.72 -13.80
C ASP A 74 3.49 14.02 -13.05
N LEU A 75 4.46 14.94 -13.01
CA LEU A 75 4.26 16.27 -12.44
C LEU A 75 3.40 17.12 -13.39
N GLU A 76 2.37 17.75 -12.84
CA GLU A 76 1.55 18.75 -13.52
C GLU A 76 2.30 20.08 -13.65
N ASP A 77 1.87 20.93 -14.59
CA ASP A 77 2.57 22.19 -14.90
C ASP A 77 2.70 23.12 -13.70
N TRP A 78 1.67 23.19 -12.85
CA TRP A 78 1.69 24.01 -11.64
C TRP A 78 2.65 23.46 -10.58
N GLU A 79 2.85 22.13 -10.51
CA GLU A 79 3.83 21.50 -9.62
C GLU A 79 5.26 21.82 -10.09
N ARG A 80 5.51 21.76 -11.40
CA ARG A 80 6.79 22.13 -12.01
C ARG A 80 7.12 23.60 -11.84
N ALA A 81 6.11 24.47 -11.91
CA ALA A 81 6.27 25.91 -11.76
C ALA A 81 6.52 26.35 -10.31
N LYS A 82 6.22 25.52 -9.30
CA LYS A 82 6.44 25.88 -7.90
C LYS A 82 7.93 26.17 -7.65
N PRO A 83 8.29 27.31 -7.02
CA PRO A 83 9.68 27.62 -6.67
C PRO A 83 10.35 26.54 -5.81
N ALA A 84 9.56 25.82 -5.02
CA ALA A 84 10.02 24.73 -4.18
C ALA A 84 10.43 23.45 -4.94
N ILE A 85 9.97 23.26 -6.19
CA ILE A 85 10.25 22.07 -7.02
C ILE A 85 11.07 22.42 -8.27
N SER A 86 10.78 23.53 -8.94
CA SER A 86 11.34 23.88 -10.26
C SER A 86 12.86 23.72 -10.39
N LYS A 87 13.63 24.05 -9.35
CA LYS A 87 15.11 23.95 -9.31
C LYS A 87 15.63 22.60 -8.80
N LEU A 88 14.75 21.65 -8.51
CA LEU A 88 15.01 20.38 -7.84
C LEU A 88 14.71 19.15 -8.73
N LEU A 89 14.31 19.38 -9.98
CA LEU A 89 13.99 18.32 -10.92
C LEU A 89 15.25 17.73 -11.56
N ASN A 90 15.22 16.42 -11.81
CA ASN A 90 16.17 15.71 -12.64
C ASN A 90 15.45 15.24 -13.90
N GLY A 91 15.58 16.03 -14.98
CA GLY A 91 14.71 15.87 -16.15
C GLY A 91 13.26 16.18 -15.76
N ASP A 92 12.38 15.20 -15.94
CA ASP A 92 10.95 15.30 -15.61
C ASP A 92 10.57 14.66 -14.26
N GLU A 93 11.56 14.22 -13.49
CA GLU A 93 11.36 13.54 -12.22
C GLU A 93 11.83 14.37 -11.03
N LEU A 94 11.16 14.20 -9.90
CA LEU A 94 11.63 14.67 -8.59
C LEU A 94 12.11 13.45 -7.80
N ILE A 95 13.38 13.42 -7.40
CA ILE A 95 13.95 12.27 -6.68
C ILE A 95 14.37 12.73 -5.29
N VAL A 96 13.65 12.28 -4.26
CA VAL A 96 13.86 12.68 -2.86
C VAL A 96 14.37 11.50 -2.05
N ARG A 97 15.43 11.70 -1.28
CA ARG A 97 15.97 10.73 -0.33
C ARG A 97 15.96 11.28 1.07
N MET A 98 15.27 10.59 1.97
CA MET A 98 15.44 10.76 3.41
C MET A 98 16.61 9.90 3.88
N LYS A 99 17.51 10.50 4.65
CA LYS A 99 18.64 9.85 5.30
C LYS A 99 18.58 10.10 6.81
N ALA A 100 18.52 9.03 7.60
CA ALA A 100 18.54 9.10 9.05
C ALA A 100 19.74 8.34 9.63
N THR A 101 20.30 8.88 10.71
CA THR A 101 21.36 8.25 11.53
C THR A 101 21.03 8.48 12.99
N TRP A 102 21.33 7.53 13.87
CA TRP A 102 21.06 7.67 15.30
C TRP A 102 22.24 7.21 16.14
N LYS A 103 23.07 8.18 16.54
CA LYS A 103 24.20 7.95 17.43
C LYS A 103 23.74 7.37 18.76
N GLU A 104 24.50 6.41 19.26
CA GLU A 104 24.25 5.81 20.57
C GLU A 104 24.25 6.89 21.66
N ASN A 105 23.22 6.88 22.52
CA ASN A 105 22.95 7.88 23.57
C ASN A 105 22.49 9.26 23.08
N ALA A 106 22.13 9.42 21.81
CA ALA A 106 21.43 10.63 21.36
C ALA A 106 19.93 10.55 21.69
N ASP A 107 19.32 11.68 22.06
CA ASP A 107 17.88 11.75 22.38
C ASP A 107 16.97 11.55 21.16
N ALA A 108 17.46 11.90 19.97
CA ALA A 108 16.69 11.84 18.72
C ALA A 108 17.59 11.55 17.51
N PRO A 109 17.04 10.95 16.45
CA PRO A 109 17.78 10.69 15.23
C PRO A 109 18.05 11.98 14.45
N ASN A 110 19.21 12.04 13.80
CA ASN A 110 19.55 13.07 12.84
C ASN A 110 18.96 12.68 11.48
N CYS A 111 17.93 13.40 11.05
CA CYS A 111 17.25 13.19 9.78
C CYS A 111 17.56 14.35 8.82
N LYS A 112 18.04 14.00 7.63
CA LYS A 112 18.36 14.93 6.54
C LYS A 112 17.70 14.47 5.26
N TYR A 113 17.40 15.42 4.39
CA TYR A 113 16.82 15.14 3.09
C TYR A 113 17.77 15.57 1.99
N TYR A 114 17.79 14.79 0.92
CA TYR A 114 18.60 15.01 -0.25
C TYR A 114 17.72 14.93 -1.47
N VAL A 115 18.00 15.76 -2.46
CA VAL A 115 17.35 15.68 -3.76
C VAL A 115 18.41 15.42 -4.80
N HIS A 116 18.16 14.44 -5.66
CA HIS A 116 19.04 14.17 -6.79
C HIS A 116 18.63 15.06 -7.95
N HIS A 117 19.45 16.06 -8.26
CA HIS A 117 19.18 17.00 -9.35
C HIS A 117 20.49 17.62 -9.84
N SER A 118 20.45 18.23 -11.03
CA SER A 118 21.54 19.07 -11.50
C SER A 118 21.58 20.37 -10.71
N LEU A 119 22.69 20.64 -10.02
CA LEU A 119 22.94 21.89 -9.32
C LEU A 119 23.99 22.70 -10.08
N LYS A 120 23.58 23.87 -10.58
CA LYS A 120 24.49 24.86 -11.14
C LYS A 120 25.06 25.69 -10.00
N THR A 121 26.37 25.57 -9.77
CA THR A 121 27.10 26.36 -8.78
C THR A 121 27.81 27.50 -9.49
N THR A 122 27.58 28.70 -8.99
CA THR A 122 28.23 29.94 -9.41
C THR A 122 28.91 30.59 -8.19
N PRO A 123 29.81 31.57 -8.38
CA PRO A 123 30.30 32.38 -7.27
C PRO A 123 29.19 33.03 -6.43
N PHE A 124 28.01 33.27 -7.01
CA PHE A 124 26.83 33.82 -6.34
C PHE A 124 25.96 32.78 -5.61
N SER A 125 26.27 31.49 -5.75
CA SER A 125 25.68 30.42 -4.95
C SER A 125 26.16 30.45 -3.48
N GLU A 126 27.14 31.29 -3.15
CA GLU A 126 27.53 31.60 -1.76
C GLU A 126 26.58 32.61 -1.09
N THR A 127 26.29 32.38 0.19
CA THR A 127 25.38 33.26 0.98
C THR A 127 26.07 34.50 1.52
N LYS A 128 27.40 34.45 1.69
CA LYS A 128 28.20 35.54 2.26
C LYS A 128 28.89 36.31 1.14
N ILE A 129 28.54 37.59 0.99
CA ILE A 129 29.17 38.50 0.01
C ILE A 129 30.70 38.55 0.12
N THR A 130 31.26 38.33 1.32
CA THR A 130 32.71 38.29 1.53
C THR A 130 33.39 37.17 0.74
N LYS A 131 32.77 35.98 0.68
CA LYS A 131 33.27 34.85 -0.09
C LYS A 131 33.08 35.05 -1.59
N VAL A 132 31.94 35.64 -1.99
CA VAL A 132 31.66 35.98 -3.39
C VAL A 132 32.75 36.89 -3.96
N ARG A 133 33.25 37.85 -3.15
CA ARG A 133 34.31 38.80 -3.51
C ARG A 133 35.69 38.19 -3.69
N GLU A 134 35.91 36.94 -3.27
CA GLU A 134 37.16 36.22 -3.50
C GLU A 134 37.30 35.80 -4.97
N ASN A 135 36.19 35.76 -5.72
CA ASN A 135 36.18 35.57 -7.17
C ASN A 135 36.21 36.93 -7.90
N ASP A 136 37.25 37.16 -8.70
CA ASP A 136 37.48 38.45 -9.37
C ASP A 136 36.36 38.83 -10.36
N LEU A 137 35.81 37.88 -11.10
CA LEU A 137 34.69 38.09 -12.03
C LEU A 137 33.40 38.46 -11.28
N ALA A 138 33.08 37.70 -10.23
CA ALA A 138 31.91 37.98 -9.40
C ALA A 138 31.99 39.34 -8.71
N LYS A 139 33.19 39.74 -8.27
CA LYS A 139 33.45 41.06 -7.69
C LYS A 139 33.18 42.21 -8.67
N GLN A 140 33.57 42.07 -9.94
CA GLN A 140 33.28 43.07 -10.98
C GLN A 140 31.76 43.20 -11.20
N ILE A 141 31.06 42.07 -11.32
CA ILE A 141 29.61 42.03 -11.53
C ILE A 141 28.86 42.65 -10.33
N LEU A 142 29.30 42.44 -9.09
CA LEU A 142 28.72 43.11 -7.91
C LEU A 142 28.79 44.63 -8.01
N ILE A 143 29.91 45.17 -8.51
CA ILE A 143 30.12 46.62 -8.66
C ILE A 143 29.23 47.16 -9.79
N GLU A 144 29.23 46.50 -10.95
CA GLU A 144 28.46 46.90 -12.14
C GLU A 144 26.94 46.89 -11.89
N ARG A 145 26.45 45.93 -11.10
CA ARG A 145 25.02 45.77 -10.78
C ARG A 145 24.59 46.47 -9.48
N GLY A 146 25.52 47.16 -8.81
CA GLY A 146 25.26 47.95 -7.62
C GLY A 146 24.90 47.14 -6.37
N ALA A 147 25.37 45.89 -6.26
CA ALA A 147 25.14 45.00 -5.12
C ALA A 147 26.32 45.03 -4.12
N ASN A 148 26.72 46.24 -3.70
CA ASN A 148 27.97 46.45 -2.96
C ASN A 148 27.88 46.25 -1.44
N THR A 149 26.68 46.04 -0.90
CA THR A 149 26.45 45.78 0.54
C THR A 149 25.83 44.39 0.73
N ALA A 150 25.91 43.84 1.95
CA ALA A 150 25.32 42.54 2.25
C ALA A 150 23.80 42.52 2.00
N ASP A 151 23.10 43.62 2.33
CA ASP A 151 21.65 43.73 2.14
C ASP A 151 21.28 43.76 0.66
N LEU A 152 21.95 44.60 -0.13
CA LEU A 152 21.72 44.70 -1.57
C LEU A 152 22.10 43.42 -2.32
N TYR A 153 23.16 42.74 -1.87
CA TYR A 153 23.52 41.43 -2.41
C TYR A 153 22.42 40.40 -2.13
N LYS A 154 21.90 40.35 -0.90
CA LYS A 154 20.83 39.42 -0.53
C LYS A 154 19.57 39.64 -1.35
N GLU A 155 19.20 40.91 -1.60
CA GLU A 155 18.05 41.30 -2.40
C GLU A 155 18.21 40.92 -3.88
N LYS A 156 19.38 41.19 -4.47
CA LYS A 156 19.63 41.00 -5.91
C LYS A 156 20.25 39.65 -6.28
N ARG A 157 20.41 38.75 -5.30
CA ARG A 157 21.20 37.53 -5.47
C ARG A 157 20.75 36.66 -6.64
N GLU A 158 19.45 36.44 -6.78
CA GLU A 158 18.90 35.62 -7.87
C GLU A 158 19.12 36.27 -9.24
N GLU A 159 18.97 37.60 -9.35
CA GLU A 159 19.23 38.34 -10.58
C GLU A 159 20.72 38.24 -10.98
N LEU A 160 21.62 38.41 -10.01
CA LEU A 160 23.07 38.29 -10.21
C LEU A 160 23.49 36.89 -10.65
N GLU A 161 22.92 35.87 -10.03
CA GLU A 161 23.19 34.47 -10.37
C GLU A 161 22.70 34.15 -11.79
N GLN A 162 21.48 34.58 -12.16
CA GLN A 162 20.96 34.43 -13.52
C GLN A 162 21.82 35.16 -14.56
N TYR A 163 22.23 36.39 -14.25
CA TYR A 163 23.11 37.16 -15.13
C TYR A 163 24.46 36.46 -15.31
N PHE A 164 25.07 35.94 -14.24
CA PHE A 164 26.34 35.20 -14.32
C PHE A 164 26.22 33.96 -15.20
N ILE A 165 25.14 33.18 -15.03
CA ILE A 165 24.90 31.98 -15.84
C ILE A 165 24.76 32.31 -17.33
N GLN A 166 24.13 33.43 -17.67
CA GLN A 166 23.93 33.86 -19.06
C GLN A 166 25.19 34.47 -19.68
N SER A 167 25.94 35.26 -18.90
CA SER A 167 27.07 36.03 -19.41
C SER A 167 28.40 35.29 -19.38
N HIS A 168 28.57 34.35 -18.45
CA HIS A 168 29.81 33.61 -18.22
C HIS A 168 29.53 32.10 -18.02
N PRO A 169 28.89 31.42 -18.98
CA PRO A 169 28.53 30.00 -18.86
C PRO A 169 29.75 29.08 -18.64
N GLU A 170 30.92 29.45 -19.16
CA GLU A 170 32.18 28.72 -18.99
C GLU A 170 32.71 28.68 -17.55
N HIS A 171 32.21 29.58 -16.70
CA HIS A 171 32.54 29.66 -15.28
C HIS A 171 31.44 29.07 -14.37
N VAL A 172 30.42 28.45 -14.96
CA VAL A 172 29.38 27.73 -14.23
C VAL A 172 29.78 26.26 -14.13
N THR A 173 29.90 25.78 -12.89
CA THR A 173 30.06 24.35 -12.62
C THR A 173 28.68 23.72 -12.45
N GLU A 174 28.38 22.69 -13.24
CA GLU A 174 27.15 21.92 -13.15
C GLU A 174 27.47 20.52 -12.61
N ASP A 175 26.82 20.12 -11.52
CA ASP A 175 27.01 18.82 -10.87
C ASP A 175 25.67 18.14 -10.59
N THR A 176 25.50 16.93 -11.12
CA THR A 176 24.30 16.11 -10.95
C THR A 176 24.58 15.02 -9.93
N ASP A 177 24.18 15.26 -8.68
CA ASP A 177 24.36 14.34 -7.56
C ASP A 177 23.29 14.62 -6.48
N TRP A 178 23.46 14.02 -5.31
CA TRP A 178 22.63 14.19 -4.12
C TRP A 178 22.99 15.48 -3.38
N HIS A 179 22.09 16.47 -3.46
CA HIS A 179 22.27 17.74 -2.77
C HIS A 179 21.41 17.79 -1.51
N GLU A 180 22.02 18.10 -0.36
CA GLU A 180 21.30 18.26 0.92
C GLU A 180 20.33 19.44 0.84
N LYS A 181 19.09 19.23 1.27
CA LYS A 181 18.07 20.27 1.37
C LYS A 181 17.41 20.20 2.74
N ALA A 182 17.21 21.36 3.35
CA ALA A 182 16.28 21.46 4.46
C ALA A 182 14.89 21.10 3.93
N PHE A 183 14.24 20.10 4.53
CA PHE A 183 12.86 19.73 4.19
C PHE A 183 11.92 20.75 4.81
N ALA A 184 11.90 21.94 4.21
CA ALA A 184 11.02 23.02 4.60
C ALA A 184 9.56 22.64 4.29
N ASN A 185 8.61 23.25 5.02
CA ASN A 185 7.17 23.11 4.75
C ASN A 185 6.82 23.29 3.26
N SER A 186 7.59 24.10 2.54
CA SER A 186 7.42 24.32 1.10
C SER A 186 7.61 23.05 0.26
N LEU A 187 8.54 22.15 0.61
CA LEU A 187 8.72 20.88 -0.11
C LEU A 187 7.63 19.87 0.28
N GLN A 188 7.23 19.84 1.56
CA GLN A 188 6.10 19.02 2.03
C GLN A 188 4.79 19.40 1.32
N GLN A 189 4.54 20.69 1.11
CA GLN A 189 3.39 21.22 0.36
C GLN A 189 3.50 21.06 -1.17
N ALA A 190 4.60 20.47 -1.65
CA ALA A 190 4.84 20.30 -3.06
C ALA A 190 4.83 18.82 -3.48
N ILE A 191 5.18 17.90 -2.57
CA ILE A 191 5.00 16.46 -2.77
C ILE A 191 3.54 16.02 -2.50
N PRO A 192 3.12 14.83 -2.98
CA PRO A 192 1.77 14.31 -2.80
C PRO A 192 1.38 14.16 -1.32
N HIS A 193 0.10 14.34 -1.04
CA HIS A 193 -0.47 14.10 0.28
C HIS A 193 -0.60 12.58 0.54
N VAL A 194 -0.35 12.11 1.76
CA VAL A 194 -0.49 10.68 2.10
C VAL A 194 -1.72 10.43 2.96
N MET A 195 -2.51 9.42 2.58
CA MET A 195 -3.61 8.88 3.36
C MET A 195 -3.24 7.45 3.76
N TYR A 196 -2.79 7.25 5.00
CA TYR A 196 -2.42 5.91 5.50
C TYR A 196 -3.55 5.27 6.29
N VAL A 197 -3.98 4.08 5.88
CA VAL A 197 -4.98 3.24 6.55
C VAL A 197 -4.28 1.98 7.06
N PRO A 198 -3.97 1.88 8.37
CA PRO A 198 -3.25 0.75 8.93
C PRO A 198 -4.13 -0.52 9.03
N ALA A 199 -3.49 -1.69 9.15
CA ALA A 199 -4.20 -2.96 9.32
C ALA A 199 -4.98 -3.01 10.65
N SER A 200 -4.32 -2.60 11.73
CA SER A 200 -4.94 -2.43 13.04
C SER A 200 -5.56 -1.05 13.14
N PHE A 201 -6.89 -1.01 13.17
CA PHE A 201 -7.67 0.21 13.30
C PHE A 201 -8.48 0.14 14.59
N LYS A 202 -8.21 1.04 15.54
CA LYS A 202 -9.00 1.17 16.78
C LYS A 202 -9.91 2.37 16.63
N ILE A 203 -11.20 2.10 16.46
CA ILE A 203 -12.20 3.15 16.23
C ILE A 203 -12.23 4.16 17.39
N GLU A 204 -11.92 3.73 18.62
CA GLU A 204 -11.89 4.59 19.79
C GLU A 204 -10.81 5.68 19.69
N ASP A 205 -9.63 5.35 19.13
CA ASP A 205 -8.54 6.31 18.97
C ASP A 205 -8.87 7.36 17.90
N GLU A 206 -9.62 6.94 16.89
CA GLU A 206 -9.89 7.71 15.68
C GLU A 206 -11.14 8.60 15.81
N LEU A 207 -12.03 8.24 16.75
CA LEU A 207 -13.18 9.03 17.20
C LEU A 207 -12.89 9.98 18.36
N LYS A 208 -11.66 10.00 18.91
CA LYS A 208 -11.32 10.92 20.01
C LYS A 208 -11.66 12.35 19.64
N THR A 209 -12.37 13.05 20.51
CA THR A 209 -12.70 14.47 20.36
C THR A 209 -11.52 15.39 20.70
N THR A 210 -10.37 14.84 21.09
CA THR A 210 -9.17 15.59 21.46
C THR A 210 -8.00 15.24 20.54
N GLY A 211 -7.20 16.24 20.19
CA GLY A 211 -6.00 16.06 19.36
C GLY A 211 -6.28 16.14 17.85
N THR A 212 -5.45 15.45 17.06
CA THR A 212 -5.47 15.42 15.59
C THR A 212 -6.13 14.15 15.05
N SER A 213 -7.10 13.58 15.77
CA SER A 213 -7.82 12.40 15.30
C SER A 213 -8.56 12.72 13.98
N PRO A 214 -8.82 11.72 13.13
CA PRO A 214 -9.59 11.91 11.91
C PRO A 214 -10.98 12.46 12.17
N PHE A 215 -11.65 12.06 13.27
CA PHE A 215 -12.93 12.63 13.66
C PHE A 215 -12.82 14.12 14.02
N ALA A 216 -11.89 14.47 14.91
CA ALA A 216 -11.72 15.86 15.32
C ALA A 216 -11.36 16.76 14.13
N TYR A 217 -10.51 16.26 13.24
CA TYR A 217 -10.15 16.97 12.00
C TYR A 217 -11.36 17.15 11.07
N LEU A 218 -12.11 16.07 10.82
CA LEU A 218 -13.31 16.11 9.97
C LEU A 218 -14.35 17.09 10.54
N PHE A 219 -14.59 17.00 11.85
CA PHE A 219 -15.50 17.87 12.56
C PHE A 219 -15.08 19.33 12.40
N LYS A 220 -13.84 19.66 12.75
CA LYS A 220 -13.33 21.03 12.73
C LYS A 220 -13.28 21.64 11.33
N ASN A 221 -12.84 20.89 10.33
CA ASN A 221 -12.51 21.45 9.01
C ASN A 221 -13.64 21.28 7.99
N LYS A 222 -14.65 20.43 8.25
CA LYS A 222 -15.73 20.16 7.30
C LYS A 222 -17.13 20.34 7.89
N LEU A 223 -17.40 19.76 9.06
CA LEU A 223 -18.74 19.74 9.64
C LEU A 223 -19.05 21.06 10.37
N PHE A 224 -18.17 21.49 11.28
CA PHE A 224 -18.38 22.65 12.13
C PHE A 224 -18.41 23.98 11.38
N PRO A 225 -17.67 24.21 10.26
CA PRO A 225 -17.85 25.39 9.43
C PRO A 225 -19.30 25.52 8.93
N ARG A 226 -19.96 24.41 8.57
CA ARG A 226 -21.38 24.42 8.17
C ARG A 226 -22.31 24.76 9.33
N VAL A 227 -21.95 24.38 10.55
CA VAL A 227 -22.68 24.78 11.77
C VAL A 227 -22.51 26.28 12.03
N LYS A 228 -21.30 26.83 11.87
CA LYS A 228 -21.04 28.27 12.04
C LYS A 228 -21.81 29.14 11.06
N ASP A 229 -22.02 28.64 9.85
CA ASP A 229 -22.78 29.33 8.80
C ASP A 229 -24.29 29.37 9.07
N ASP A 230 -24.79 28.56 10.02
CA ASP A 230 -26.21 28.52 10.36
C ASP A 230 -26.63 29.68 11.26
N LYS A 231 -27.83 30.22 11.03
CA LYS A 231 -28.34 31.35 11.82
C LYS A 231 -28.52 31.01 13.29
N SER A 232 -28.97 29.80 13.62
CA SER A 232 -29.19 29.38 15.00
C SER A 232 -27.89 29.31 15.80
N TYR A 233 -26.74 29.10 15.14
CA TYR A 233 -25.43 29.19 15.81
C TYR A 233 -25.16 30.63 16.27
N SER A 234 -25.41 31.62 15.41
CA SER A 234 -25.20 33.03 15.77
C SER A 234 -26.09 33.48 16.93
N GLU A 235 -27.34 33.03 16.97
CA GLU A 235 -28.29 33.27 18.07
C GLU A 235 -27.84 32.60 19.37
N TYR A 236 -27.33 31.36 19.29
CA TYR A 236 -26.78 30.64 20.43
C TYR A 236 -25.57 31.35 21.04
N ILE A 237 -24.64 31.85 20.21
CA ILE A 237 -23.45 32.58 20.68
C ILE A 237 -23.83 33.88 21.39
N ASP A 238 -24.82 34.62 20.88
CA ASP A 238 -25.32 35.85 21.54
C ASP A 238 -25.88 35.55 22.94
N ILE A 239 -26.69 34.49 23.06
CA ILE A 239 -27.25 34.05 24.35
C ILE A 239 -26.13 33.60 25.31
N ALA A 240 -25.16 32.81 24.83
CA ALA A 240 -24.04 32.37 25.63
C ALA A 240 -23.19 33.55 26.12
N GLY A 241 -22.98 34.57 25.28
CA GLY A 241 -22.29 35.81 25.65
C GLY A 241 -23.01 36.57 26.76
N LYS A 242 -24.34 36.70 26.68
CA LYS A 242 -25.17 37.31 27.74
C LYS A 242 -25.03 36.55 29.06
N LEU A 243 -25.06 35.23 29.04
CA LEU A 243 -24.83 34.42 30.24
C LEU A 243 -23.43 34.60 30.81
N GLN A 244 -22.40 34.69 29.96
CA GLN A 244 -21.03 34.92 30.39
C GLN A 244 -20.86 36.29 31.07
N GLN A 245 -21.53 37.33 30.57
CA GLN A 245 -21.55 38.66 31.22
C GLN A 245 -22.22 38.63 32.59
N LYS A 246 -23.33 37.88 32.72
CA LYS A 246 -24.00 37.65 34.01
C LYS A 246 -23.10 36.97 35.03
N LEU A 247 -22.36 35.94 34.61
CA LEU A 247 -21.39 35.25 35.47
C LEU A 247 -20.23 36.16 35.93
N LYS A 248 -19.89 37.18 35.15
CA LYS A 248 -18.86 38.18 35.48
C LYS A 248 -19.41 39.33 36.35
N GLY A 249 -20.72 39.39 36.59
CA GLY A 249 -21.37 40.55 37.22
C GLY A 249 -21.28 41.83 36.38
N GLN A 250 -21.19 41.68 35.05
CA GLN A 250 -21.00 42.77 34.08
C GLN A 250 -22.12 42.82 33.03
N ALA A 251 -23.31 42.28 33.34
CA ALA A 251 -24.44 42.33 32.43
C ALA A 251 -24.89 43.79 32.21
N GLU A 252 -25.04 44.21 30.95
CA GLU A 252 -25.41 45.59 30.59
C GLU A 252 -26.80 45.99 31.11
N ASP A 253 -27.69 45.02 31.31
CA ASP A 253 -29.05 45.21 31.83
C ASP A 253 -29.13 45.14 33.37
N GLY A 254 -27.99 44.98 34.05
CA GLY A 254 -27.91 44.85 35.50
C GLY A 254 -28.50 43.55 36.05
N SER A 255 -28.81 42.57 35.19
CA SER A 255 -29.37 41.30 35.63
C SER A 255 -28.27 40.34 36.14
N GLU A 256 -28.50 39.74 37.30
CA GLU A 256 -27.59 38.82 37.98
C GLU A 256 -28.12 37.39 37.96
N ILE A 257 -27.27 36.43 38.32
CA ILE A 257 -27.68 35.04 38.51
C ILE A 257 -28.15 34.88 39.96
N ASP A 258 -29.44 34.56 40.13
CA ASP A 258 -30.05 34.38 41.43
C ASP A 258 -29.30 33.32 42.27
N GLY A 259 -28.96 33.67 43.50
CA GLY A 259 -28.22 32.82 44.46
C GLY A 259 -26.70 32.66 44.21
N LEU A 260 -26.14 33.15 43.09
CA LEU A 260 -24.69 33.04 42.83
C LEU A 260 -23.87 33.91 43.80
N ASP A 261 -24.34 35.14 44.04
CA ASP A 261 -23.67 36.09 44.92
C ASP A 261 -23.66 35.61 46.37
N ASP A 262 -24.74 34.97 46.83
CA ASP A 262 -24.83 34.42 48.18
C ASP A 262 -23.91 33.20 48.35
N ALA A 263 -23.77 32.37 47.31
CA ALA A 263 -22.79 31.28 47.31
C ALA A 263 -21.34 31.79 47.37
N LEU A 264 -21.00 32.85 46.62
CA LEU A 264 -19.66 33.46 46.64
C LEU A 264 -19.37 34.16 47.98
N LYS A 265 -20.39 34.76 48.62
CA LYS A 265 -20.28 35.31 49.98
C LYS A 265 -19.97 34.23 51.00
N ALA A 266 -20.66 33.09 50.98
CA ALA A 266 -20.39 32.00 51.91
C ALA A 266 -18.94 31.47 51.79
N VAL A 267 -18.41 31.39 50.56
CA VAL A 267 -17.01 31.03 50.33
C VAL A 267 -16.06 32.11 50.85
N SER A 268 -16.40 33.39 50.67
CA SER A 268 -15.61 34.52 51.18
C SER A 268 -15.59 34.56 52.71
N GLU A 269 -16.74 34.34 53.36
CA GLU A 269 -16.87 34.26 54.82
C GLU A 269 -16.01 33.13 55.38
N THR A 270 -16.11 31.93 54.79
CA THR A 270 -15.27 30.79 55.19
C THR A 270 -13.78 31.09 55.05
N LEU A 271 -13.37 31.78 53.98
CA LEU A 271 -11.98 32.17 53.75
C LEU A 271 -11.50 33.22 54.78
N ASN A 272 -12.34 34.20 55.07
CA ASN A 272 -12.03 35.30 55.99
C ASN A 272 -11.94 34.81 57.44
N ASP A 273 -12.78 33.83 57.84
CA ASP A 273 -12.71 33.15 59.15
C ASP A 273 -11.38 32.40 59.35
N ILE A 274 -10.74 31.94 58.27
CA ILE A 274 -9.48 31.19 58.32
C ILE A 274 -8.26 32.11 58.28
N LEU A 275 -8.32 33.21 57.51
CA LEU A 275 -7.14 34.02 57.17
C LEU A 275 -7.07 35.38 57.88
N ASP A 276 -8.06 35.76 58.69
CA ASP A 276 -8.11 37.03 59.46
C ASP A 276 -7.87 38.30 58.61
N PHE A 277 -8.45 38.32 57.39
CA PHE A 277 -8.50 39.48 56.49
C PHE A 277 -9.91 39.61 55.84
N ASP A 278 -10.29 40.81 55.40
CA ASP A 278 -11.56 41.07 54.68
C ASP A 278 -11.37 40.95 53.17
N THR A 279 -11.41 39.72 52.65
CA THR A 279 -11.23 39.43 51.22
C THR A 279 -12.56 39.05 50.58
N LYS A 280 -12.84 39.59 49.39
CA LYS A 280 -13.99 39.18 48.57
C LYS A 280 -13.54 38.23 47.47
N VAL A 281 -14.05 37.00 47.50
CA VAL A 281 -13.85 36.03 46.43
C VAL A 281 -14.72 36.41 45.24
N LYS A 282 -14.09 36.61 44.07
CA LYS A 282 -14.78 36.84 42.80
C LYS A 282 -14.57 35.67 41.86
N LEU A 283 -15.59 35.37 41.07
CA LEU A 283 -15.48 34.38 40.01
C LEU A 283 -14.82 35.02 38.78
N ALA A 284 -13.68 34.48 38.35
CA ALA A 284 -13.10 34.81 37.06
C ALA A 284 -13.59 33.81 36.01
N VAL A 285 -14.37 34.27 35.04
CA VAL A 285 -14.87 33.43 33.94
C VAL A 285 -14.12 33.76 32.66
N GLY A 286 -13.44 32.76 32.08
CA GLY A 286 -12.81 32.87 30.77
C GLY A 286 -13.83 32.88 29.63
N ASP A 287 -13.35 32.97 28.39
CA ASP A 287 -14.22 32.86 27.22
C ASP A 287 -14.67 31.41 26.99
N ILE A 288 -15.93 31.25 26.60
CA ILE A 288 -16.53 29.94 26.35
C ILE A 288 -16.08 29.47 24.96
N ASP A 289 -15.29 28.41 24.93
CA ASP A 289 -14.92 27.74 23.67
C ASP A 289 -16.07 26.85 23.20
N VAL A 290 -16.97 27.45 22.41
CA VAL A 290 -18.16 26.78 21.90
C VAL A 290 -17.80 25.66 20.91
N GLU A 291 -16.72 25.81 20.15
CA GLU A 291 -16.23 24.76 19.25
C GLU A 291 -15.91 23.48 20.02
N LYS A 292 -15.18 23.62 21.13
CA LYS A 292 -14.85 22.50 22.02
C LYS A 292 -16.08 21.88 22.69
N LEU A 293 -17.09 22.67 23.02
CA LEU A 293 -18.36 22.16 23.58
C LEU A 293 -19.10 21.29 22.56
N PHE A 294 -19.28 21.77 21.33
CA PHE A 294 -19.94 21.00 20.28
C PHE A 294 -19.14 19.74 19.92
N MET A 295 -17.82 19.84 19.81
CA MET A 295 -16.97 18.69 19.51
C MET A 295 -17.07 17.60 20.58
N ASN A 296 -17.15 17.96 21.86
CA ASN A 296 -17.33 17.00 22.96
C ASN A 296 -18.74 16.40 23.04
N ALA A 297 -19.74 17.08 22.48
CA ALA A 297 -21.12 16.60 22.43
C ALA A 297 -21.41 15.77 21.16
N ALA A 298 -20.56 15.86 20.13
CA ALA A 298 -20.74 15.18 18.86
C ALA A 298 -20.21 13.74 18.92
N THR A 299 -21.00 12.81 18.39
CA THR A 299 -20.58 11.42 18.13
C THR A 299 -21.22 10.95 16.83
N PHE A 300 -20.63 9.93 16.21
CA PHE A 300 -21.23 9.29 15.04
C PHE A 300 -22.12 8.11 15.46
N LEU A 301 -23.31 8.07 14.85
CA LEU A 301 -24.26 6.97 14.94
C LEU A 301 -24.44 6.37 13.55
N ILE A 302 -24.70 5.07 13.52
CA ILE A 302 -25.12 4.37 12.30
C ILE A 302 -26.62 4.08 12.44
N ASP A 303 -27.37 4.47 11.42
CA ASP A 303 -28.81 4.22 11.30
C ASP A 303 -29.03 3.15 10.23
N ASP A 304 -29.32 1.94 10.70
CA ASP A 304 -29.70 0.78 9.88
C ASP A 304 -30.94 0.16 10.55
N GLU A 305 -32.06 0.91 10.50
CA GLU A 305 -33.35 0.70 11.19
C GLU A 305 -33.35 1.05 12.69
N LEU A 306 -32.24 0.84 13.38
CA LEU A 306 -32.02 1.27 14.76
C LEU A 306 -30.72 2.05 14.89
N GLU A 307 -30.79 3.21 15.54
CA GLU A 307 -29.60 4.02 15.84
C GLU A 307 -28.69 3.28 16.81
N THR A 308 -27.44 3.09 16.41
CA THR A 308 -26.44 2.41 17.22
C THR A 308 -25.11 3.16 17.19
N SER A 309 -24.42 3.19 18.33
CA SER A 309 -23.07 3.76 18.41
C SER A 309 -22.08 2.87 17.66
N LEU A 310 -21.09 3.49 17.03
CA LEU A 310 -20.05 2.81 16.25
C LEU A 310 -19.27 1.74 17.02
N GLN A 311 -19.13 1.91 18.34
CA GLN A 311 -18.45 0.92 19.19
C GLN A 311 -19.17 -0.43 19.23
N TYR A 312 -20.48 -0.46 18.91
CA TYR A 312 -21.28 -1.68 18.84
C TYR A 312 -21.42 -2.23 17.41
N GLN A 313 -20.84 -1.54 16.42
CA GLN A 313 -20.86 -1.98 15.04
C GLN A 313 -19.79 -3.04 14.76
N GLY A 314 -20.04 -3.90 13.78
CA GLY A 314 -19.05 -4.87 13.33
C GLY A 314 -17.80 -4.17 12.78
N SER A 315 -16.64 -4.79 12.96
CA SER A 315 -15.34 -4.23 12.55
C SER A 315 -15.26 -3.88 11.06
N GLY A 316 -16.04 -4.54 10.20
CA GLY A 316 -16.17 -4.17 8.78
C GLY A 316 -16.81 -2.79 8.56
N VAL A 317 -17.87 -2.46 9.30
CA VAL A 317 -18.53 -1.14 9.24
C VAL A 317 -17.59 -0.06 9.79
N GLN A 318 -16.94 -0.34 10.92
CA GLN A 318 -15.96 0.57 11.52
C GLN A 318 -14.82 0.91 10.53
N ARG A 319 -14.28 -0.09 9.83
CA ARG A 319 -13.22 0.09 8.84
C ARG A 319 -13.69 0.84 7.58
N ALA A 320 -14.92 0.58 7.13
CA ALA A 320 -15.51 1.32 6.01
C ALA A 320 -15.70 2.80 6.35
N LEU A 321 -16.20 3.11 7.55
CA LEU A 321 -16.34 4.48 8.02
C LEU A 321 -14.98 5.17 8.18
N ALA A 322 -14.00 4.48 8.75
CA ALA A 322 -12.63 4.97 8.87
C ALA A 322 -12.05 5.42 7.53
N PHE A 323 -12.18 4.56 6.52
CA PHE A 323 -11.77 4.87 5.16
C PHE A 323 -12.50 6.11 4.63
N ALA A 324 -13.82 6.19 4.77
CA ALA A 324 -14.61 7.34 4.31
C ALA A 324 -14.24 8.65 5.03
N MET A 325 -13.95 8.59 6.33
CA MET A 325 -13.50 9.74 7.12
C MET A 325 -12.11 10.21 6.68
N LEU A 326 -11.15 9.30 6.58
CA LEU A 326 -9.78 9.59 6.15
C LEU A 326 -9.76 10.08 4.70
N GLU A 327 -10.58 9.52 3.82
CA GLU A 327 -10.79 9.99 2.45
C GLU A 327 -11.30 11.45 2.44
N SER A 328 -12.31 11.74 3.27
CA SER A 328 -12.87 13.08 3.40
C SER A 328 -11.85 14.09 3.92
N ASN A 329 -10.97 13.69 4.84
CA ASN A 329 -9.90 14.54 5.36
C ASN A 329 -8.81 14.77 4.32
N ALA A 330 -8.38 13.71 3.63
CA ALA A 330 -7.38 13.80 2.59
C ALA A 330 -7.79 14.75 1.47
N ALA A 331 -9.07 14.82 1.11
CA ALA A 331 -9.58 15.78 0.13
C ALA A 331 -9.37 17.25 0.54
N ILE A 332 -9.37 17.54 1.86
CA ILE A 332 -9.12 18.87 2.43
C ILE A 332 -7.61 19.10 2.55
N GLU A 333 -6.86 18.15 3.09
CA GLU A 333 -5.41 18.26 3.31
C GLU A 333 -4.61 18.32 2.01
N ALA A 334 -5.14 17.74 0.93
CA ALA A 334 -4.57 17.83 -0.40
C ALA A 334 -4.69 19.24 -1.02
N GLN A 335 -5.62 20.08 -0.55
CA GLN A 335 -5.76 21.45 -1.05
C GLN A 335 -4.56 22.29 -0.64
N VAL A 336 -4.00 23.01 -1.62
CA VAL A 336 -2.94 24.01 -1.45
C VAL A 336 -3.38 25.28 -2.16
N GLU A 337 -2.71 26.41 -1.93
CA GLU A 337 -3.11 27.71 -2.52
C GLU A 337 -3.35 27.62 -4.04
N GLY A 338 -4.61 27.67 -4.44
CA GLY A 338 -5.05 27.64 -5.84
C GLY A 338 -4.94 26.30 -6.57
N ALA A 339 -4.57 25.20 -5.91
CA ALA A 339 -4.40 23.88 -6.55
C ALA A 339 -4.66 22.71 -5.59
N GLN A 340 -4.72 21.49 -6.13
CA GLN A 340 -4.91 20.27 -5.35
C GLN A 340 -3.78 19.28 -5.62
N ARG A 341 -3.10 18.83 -4.57
CA ARG A 341 -2.05 17.81 -4.64
C ARG A 341 -2.68 16.43 -4.90
N THR A 342 -1.92 15.55 -5.55
CA THR A 342 -2.25 14.13 -5.62
C THR A 342 -2.30 13.53 -4.21
N THR A 343 -3.29 12.66 -3.95
CA THR A 343 -3.41 11.85 -2.73
C THR A 343 -2.89 10.44 -2.99
N ILE A 344 -1.92 10.01 -2.19
CA ILE A 344 -1.38 8.66 -2.17
C ILE A 344 -2.03 7.89 -1.02
N VAL A 345 -2.87 6.92 -1.37
CA VAL A 345 -3.51 6.02 -0.40
C VAL A 345 -2.58 4.85 -0.14
N LEU A 346 -2.22 4.67 1.12
CA LEU A 346 -1.47 3.52 1.61
C LEU A 346 -2.42 2.66 2.45
N TYR A 347 -2.97 1.59 1.88
CA TYR A 347 -4.00 0.77 2.54
C TYR A 347 -3.46 -0.62 2.90
N GLU A 348 -3.23 -0.84 4.19
CA GLU A 348 -2.74 -2.11 4.69
C GLU A 348 -3.90 -3.10 4.95
N GLU A 349 -3.88 -4.26 4.29
CA GLU A 349 -4.85 -5.36 4.42
C GLU A 349 -6.33 -4.90 4.35
N PRO A 350 -6.76 -4.29 3.23
CA PRO A 350 -8.14 -3.79 3.08
C PRO A 350 -9.20 -4.88 3.27
N GLU A 351 -8.85 -6.15 3.11
CA GLU A 351 -9.73 -7.30 3.32
C GLU A 351 -10.10 -7.58 4.78
N LEU A 352 -9.36 -7.05 5.76
CA LEU A 352 -9.60 -7.38 7.17
C LEU A 352 -11.01 -6.97 7.60
N TYR A 353 -11.75 -7.94 8.16
CA TYR A 353 -13.11 -7.77 8.68
C TYR A 353 -14.20 -7.45 7.64
N ILE A 354 -13.90 -7.61 6.33
CA ILE A 354 -14.83 -7.31 5.25
C ILE A 354 -15.31 -8.61 4.59
N HIS A 355 -16.59 -8.72 4.25
CA HIS A 355 -17.13 -9.88 3.51
C HIS A 355 -16.65 -9.89 2.03
N PRO A 356 -16.42 -11.05 1.37
CA PRO A 356 -15.89 -11.10 0.00
C PRO A 356 -16.62 -10.26 -1.07
N HIS A 357 -17.94 -10.05 -0.96
CA HIS A 357 -18.67 -9.15 -1.86
C HIS A 357 -18.27 -7.68 -1.68
N LEU A 358 -18.05 -7.26 -0.43
CA LEU A 358 -17.60 -5.92 -0.10
C LEU A 358 -16.12 -5.72 -0.47
N MET A 359 -15.28 -6.76 -0.34
CA MET A 359 -13.88 -6.71 -0.83
C MET A 359 -13.82 -6.39 -2.33
N ARG A 360 -14.66 -7.04 -3.15
CA ARG A 360 -14.75 -6.75 -4.59
C ARG A 360 -15.22 -5.34 -4.88
N ARG A 361 -16.22 -4.85 -4.15
CA ARG A 361 -16.68 -3.45 -4.27
C ARG A 361 -15.57 -2.47 -3.90
N LEU A 362 -14.85 -2.72 -2.81
CA LEU A 362 -13.72 -1.91 -2.37
C LEU A 362 -12.60 -1.89 -3.41
N LYS A 363 -12.23 -3.06 -3.97
CA LYS A 363 -11.26 -3.17 -5.06
C LYS A 363 -11.63 -2.25 -6.21
N ASN A 364 -12.85 -2.38 -6.73
CA ASN A 364 -13.33 -1.58 -7.86
C ASN A 364 -13.31 -0.08 -7.51
N THR A 365 -13.75 0.30 -6.32
CA THR A 365 -13.71 1.71 -5.88
C THR A 365 -12.28 2.24 -5.85
N LEU A 366 -11.32 1.50 -5.30
CA LEU A 366 -9.93 1.94 -5.22
C LEU A 366 -9.28 2.00 -6.62
N GLN A 367 -9.57 1.04 -7.49
CA GLN A 367 -9.09 1.05 -8.88
C GLN A 367 -9.63 2.25 -9.65
N THR A 368 -10.96 2.43 -9.69
CA THR A 368 -11.60 3.59 -10.35
C THR A 368 -11.07 4.91 -9.82
N ARG A 369 -10.76 5.00 -8.51
CA ARG A 369 -10.12 6.20 -7.95
C ARG A 369 -8.72 6.39 -8.47
N SER A 370 -7.90 5.34 -8.51
CA SER A 370 -6.51 5.39 -8.99
C SER A 370 -6.35 5.78 -10.47
N ASP A 371 -7.41 5.67 -11.28
CA ASP A 371 -7.44 6.17 -12.65
C ASP A 371 -7.44 7.71 -12.73
N SER A 372 -7.83 8.41 -11.66
CA SER A 372 -7.70 9.86 -11.56
C SER A 372 -6.22 10.29 -11.46
N PRO A 373 -5.81 11.42 -12.07
CA PRO A 373 -4.48 11.99 -11.85
C PRO A 373 -4.27 12.42 -10.38
N LEU A 374 -5.36 12.68 -9.66
CA LEU A 374 -5.33 13.13 -8.26
C LEU A 374 -5.15 11.99 -7.26
N TRP A 375 -5.10 10.73 -7.69
CA TRP A 375 -5.02 9.58 -6.80
C TRP A 375 -3.96 8.58 -7.24
N GLN A 376 -3.32 7.98 -6.25
CA GLN A 376 -2.50 6.79 -6.40
C GLN A 376 -2.80 5.88 -5.21
N VAL A 377 -2.90 4.57 -5.45
CA VAL A 377 -3.22 3.59 -4.41
C VAL A 377 -2.12 2.54 -4.34
N VAL A 378 -1.58 2.34 -3.14
CA VAL A 378 -0.69 1.23 -2.81
C VAL A 378 -1.31 0.47 -1.66
N CYS A 379 -1.68 -0.79 -1.89
CA CYS A 379 -2.24 -1.65 -0.87
C CYS A 379 -1.36 -2.87 -0.61
N SER A 380 -1.47 -3.45 0.58
CA SER A 380 -0.95 -4.78 0.87
C SER A 380 -2.09 -5.75 1.09
N THR A 381 -2.01 -6.97 0.56
CA THR A 381 -3.08 -7.94 0.72
C THR A 381 -2.58 -9.39 0.79
N HIS A 382 -3.39 -10.21 1.43
CA HIS A 382 -3.40 -11.66 1.48
C HIS A 382 -4.64 -12.25 0.79
N SER A 383 -5.51 -11.40 0.24
CA SER A 383 -6.78 -11.82 -0.32
C SER A 383 -6.70 -11.95 -1.84
N PRO A 384 -7.05 -13.13 -2.42
CA PRO A 384 -7.13 -13.27 -3.87
C PRO A 384 -8.23 -12.40 -4.49
N PHE A 385 -9.21 -11.93 -3.69
CA PHE A 385 -10.30 -11.07 -4.17
C PHE A 385 -9.87 -9.64 -4.49
N LEU A 386 -8.68 -9.22 -4.06
CA LEU A 386 -8.11 -7.89 -4.32
C LEU A 386 -7.11 -7.89 -5.49
N ILE A 387 -6.95 -9.02 -6.17
CA ILE A 387 -6.00 -9.20 -7.27
C ILE A 387 -6.70 -8.99 -8.62
N ASP A 388 -6.00 -8.35 -9.56
CA ASP A 388 -6.48 -8.11 -10.92
C ASP A 388 -5.42 -8.46 -11.98
N LEU A 389 -5.11 -9.75 -12.09
CA LEU A 389 -4.10 -10.22 -13.04
C LEU A 389 -4.48 -9.90 -14.48
N ALA A 390 -5.76 -10.03 -14.84
CA ALA A 390 -6.19 -9.94 -16.22
C ALA A 390 -6.11 -8.52 -16.78
N ASN A 391 -6.53 -7.50 -16.02
CA ASN A 391 -6.58 -6.12 -16.51
C ASN A 391 -5.30 -5.33 -16.21
N GLN A 392 -4.63 -5.61 -15.10
CA GLN A 392 -3.47 -4.83 -14.63
C GLN A 392 -2.40 -5.75 -14.01
N PRO A 393 -1.76 -6.62 -14.81
CA PRO A 393 -0.77 -7.57 -14.30
C PRO A 393 0.42 -6.88 -13.62
N ASP A 394 0.84 -5.71 -14.10
CA ASP A 394 1.95 -4.93 -13.53
C ASP A 394 1.63 -4.36 -12.15
N SER A 395 0.36 -4.20 -11.78
CA SER A 395 -0.06 -3.70 -10.47
C SER A 395 0.42 -4.60 -9.34
N ILE A 396 0.67 -5.88 -9.61
CA ILE A 396 1.02 -6.88 -8.60
C ILE A 396 2.53 -6.89 -8.39
N LYS A 397 2.95 -6.67 -7.13
CA LYS A 397 4.35 -6.73 -6.71
C LYS A 397 4.51 -7.86 -5.70
N LEU A 398 5.02 -9.01 -6.15
CA LEU A 398 5.29 -10.15 -5.28
C LEU A 398 6.62 -9.92 -4.55
N ILE A 399 6.55 -9.78 -3.23
CA ILE A 399 7.71 -9.55 -2.37
C ILE A 399 8.24 -10.88 -1.87
N LYS A 400 9.54 -11.11 -2.09
CA LYS A 400 10.28 -12.29 -1.63
C LYS A 400 11.49 -11.90 -0.79
N ARG A 401 11.96 -12.84 0.02
CA ARG A 401 13.16 -12.66 0.83
C ARG A 401 14.38 -12.94 -0.03
N GLY A 402 15.29 -11.97 -0.10
CA GLY A 402 16.62 -12.17 -0.69
C GLY A 402 17.67 -12.40 0.39
N GLU A 403 18.92 -12.52 -0.04
CA GLU A 403 20.08 -12.64 0.86
C GLU A 403 20.21 -11.41 1.77
N GLY A 404 20.74 -11.62 2.98
CA GLY A 404 21.04 -10.54 3.93
C GLY A 404 19.82 -9.70 4.34
N ASN A 405 18.63 -10.31 4.42
CA ASN A 405 17.36 -9.61 4.68
C ASN A 405 17.00 -8.52 3.64
N SER A 406 17.47 -8.66 2.41
CA SER A 406 16.95 -7.87 1.29
C SER A 406 15.56 -8.33 0.88
N ARG A 407 14.85 -7.53 0.09
CA ARG A 407 13.60 -7.91 -0.57
C ARG A 407 13.78 -7.86 -2.06
N ILE A 408 13.43 -8.97 -2.69
CA ILE A 408 13.35 -9.12 -4.14
C ILE A 408 11.89 -8.89 -4.52
N VAL A 409 11.65 -8.04 -5.51
CA VAL A 409 10.30 -7.79 -6.04
C VAL A 409 10.20 -8.41 -7.41
N SER A 410 9.23 -9.32 -7.56
CA SER A 410 8.86 -9.88 -8.86
C SER A 410 7.61 -9.17 -9.35
N GLN A 411 7.59 -8.81 -10.63
CA GLN A 411 6.49 -8.11 -11.28
C GLN A 411 6.22 -8.71 -12.65
N LEU A 412 4.99 -8.54 -13.13
CA LEU A 412 4.59 -8.97 -14.45
C LEU A 412 4.64 -7.81 -15.43
N PRO A 413 4.92 -8.07 -16.73
CA PRO A 413 4.77 -7.07 -17.78
C PRO A 413 3.29 -6.74 -18.00
N ASN A 414 3.00 -5.52 -18.48
CA ASN A 414 1.65 -5.11 -18.88
C ASN A 414 1.06 -6.03 -19.95
N GLU A 415 1.88 -6.35 -20.94
CA GLU A 415 1.52 -7.08 -22.15
C GLU A 415 1.50 -8.61 -21.94
N LEU A 416 1.41 -9.09 -20.68
CA LEU A 416 1.56 -10.51 -20.34
C LEU A 416 0.64 -11.45 -21.15
N PHE A 417 -0.58 -10.96 -21.42
CA PHE A 417 -1.61 -11.70 -22.15
C PHE A 417 -1.79 -11.20 -23.58
N GLU A 418 -0.98 -10.28 -24.07
CA GLU A 418 -1.04 -9.81 -25.45
C GLU A 418 -0.28 -10.79 -26.36
N GLN A 419 -0.89 -11.19 -27.46
CA GLN A 419 -0.27 -12.09 -28.45
C GLN A 419 0.30 -11.33 -29.66
N SER A 420 -0.01 -10.03 -29.78
CA SER A 420 0.35 -9.10 -30.85
C SER A 420 0.27 -7.67 -30.33
N ASP A 421 0.85 -6.70 -31.05
CA ASP A 421 0.69 -5.25 -30.77
C ASP A 421 -0.78 -4.76 -30.89
N GLU A 422 -1.70 -5.60 -31.36
CA GLU A 422 -3.14 -5.36 -31.37
C GLU A 422 -3.84 -6.02 -30.17
N TYR A 423 -4.70 -5.25 -29.51
CA TYR A 423 -5.56 -5.66 -28.39
C TYR A 423 -6.53 -6.78 -28.80
N ASP A 424 -6.45 -7.94 -28.12
CA ASP A 424 -7.32 -9.10 -28.36
C ASP A 424 -8.29 -9.34 -27.17
N GLU A 425 -9.54 -8.90 -27.36
CA GLU A 425 -10.64 -9.06 -26.39
C GLU A 425 -10.87 -10.51 -25.96
N LYS A 426 -10.61 -11.50 -26.83
CA LYS A 426 -10.81 -12.91 -26.50
C LYS A 426 -9.76 -13.41 -25.52
N VAL A 427 -8.51 -12.98 -25.69
CA VAL A 427 -7.42 -13.37 -24.79
C VAL A 427 -7.60 -12.71 -23.42
N LEU A 428 -8.00 -11.44 -23.39
CA LEU A 428 -8.33 -10.76 -22.13
C LEU A 428 -9.51 -11.45 -21.42
N LEU A 429 -10.62 -11.70 -22.12
CA LEU A 429 -11.77 -12.40 -21.54
C LEU A 429 -11.36 -13.78 -21.01
N ARG A 430 -10.49 -14.49 -21.73
CA ARG A 430 -9.98 -15.79 -21.28
C ARG A 430 -9.16 -15.65 -20.00
N ALA A 431 -8.26 -14.67 -19.93
CA ALA A 431 -7.51 -14.38 -18.70
C ALA A 431 -8.43 -14.04 -17.51
N VAL A 432 -9.48 -13.23 -17.72
CA VAL A 432 -10.46 -12.90 -16.67
C VAL A 432 -11.15 -14.16 -16.12
N LEU A 433 -11.51 -15.10 -17.00
CA LEU A 433 -12.15 -16.36 -16.60
C LEU A 433 -11.18 -17.33 -15.92
N ASP A 434 -9.94 -17.38 -16.41
CA ASP A 434 -8.91 -18.31 -15.94
C ASP A 434 -8.34 -17.91 -14.57
N PHE A 435 -8.23 -16.60 -14.28
CA PHE A 435 -7.70 -16.09 -13.01
C PHE A 435 -8.80 -15.78 -11.98
N HIS A 436 -9.60 -16.79 -11.68
CA HIS A 436 -10.55 -16.73 -10.57
C HIS A 436 -9.85 -16.86 -9.19
N PRO A 437 -10.52 -16.53 -8.06
CA PRO A 437 -9.87 -16.42 -6.75
C PRO A 437 -9.04 -17.63 -6.30
N THR A 438 -9.48 -18.86 -6.56
CA THR A 438 -8.70 -20.07 -6.21
C THR A 438 -7.44 -20.26 -7.06
N VAL A 439 -7.41 -19.75 -8.30
CA VAL A 439 -6.15 -19.68 -9.07
C VAL A 439 -5.28 -18.56 -8.52
N CYS A 440 -5.84 -17.40 -8.18
CA CYS A 440 -5.08 -16.30 -7.56
C CYS A 440 -4.51 -16.66 -6.18
N GLU A 441 -5.05 -17.67 -5.50
CA GLU A 441 -4.47 -18.23 -4.26
C GLU A 441 -3.02 -18.72 -4.48
N SER A 442 -2.70 -19.19 -5.69
CA SER A 442 -1.35 -19.62 -6.09
C SER A 442 -0.28 -18.55 -5.88
N LEU A 443 -0.66 -17.27 -5.90
CA LEU A 443 0.25 -16.14 -5.71
C LEU A 443 0.78 -16.02 -4.27
N PHE A 444 0.11 -16.68 -3.33
CA PHE A 444 0.48 -16.70 -1.91
C PHE A 444 1.17 -18.01 -1.50
N ALA A 445 1.18 -19.01 -2.39
CA ALA A 445 1.79 -20.30 -2.14
C ALA A 445 3.32 -20.24 -2.21
N LYS A 446 4.01 -21.10 -1.46
CA LYS A 446 5.46 -21.28 -1.61
C LYS A 446 5.78 -22.00 -2.93
N GLN A 447 4.93 -22.97 -3.27
CA GLN A 447 5.01 -23.75 -4.49
C GLN A 447 3.61 -24.18 -4.94
N VAL A 448 3.41 -24.36 -6.24
CA VAL A 448 2.12 -24.64 -6.86
C VAL A 448 2.19 -25.93 -7.68
N VAL A 449 1.18 -26.79 -7.56
CA VAL A 449 0.98 -27.91 -8.48
C VAL A 449 -0.23 -27.58 -9.34
N VAL A 450 0.01 -27.30 -10.62
CA VAL A 450 -1.05 -27.03 -11.60
C VAL A 450 -1.51 -28.35 -12.17
N VAL A 451 -2.81 -28.63 -12.03
CA VAL A 451 -3.44 -29.84 -12.56
C VAL A 451 -4.48 -29.49 -13.61
N GLU A 452 -4.82 -30.44 -14.47
CA GLU A 452 -5.77 -30.19 -15.56
C GLU A 452 -7.20 -29.90 -15.05
N GLY A 453 -7.72 -30.67 -14.09
CA GLY A 453 -9.10 -30.55 -13.66
C GLY A 453 -9.42 -31.07 -12.25
N ASP A 454 -10.70 -31.33 -12.03
CA ASP A 454 -11.23 -31.66 -10.70
C ASP A 454 -10.90 -33.09 -10.26
N THR A 455 -10.56 -33.99 -11.20
CA THR A 455 -10.19 -35.38 -10.89
C THR A 455 -8.92 -35.41 -10.06
N GLU A 456 -7.89 -34.69 -10.47
CA GLU A 456 -6.60 -34.61 -9.77
C GLU A 456 -6.77 -33.91 -8.42
N VAL A 457 -7.53 -32.81 -8.38
CA VAL A 457 -7.87 -32.12 -7.13
C VAL A 457 -8.57 -33.05 -6.14
N ALA A 458 -9.51 -33.86 -6.61
CA ALA A 458 -10.23 -34.79 -5.76
C ALA A 458 -9.29 -35.86 -5.17
N VAL A 459 -8.32 -36.36 -5.94
CA VAL A 459 -7.32 -37.32 -5.43
C VAL A 459 -6.35 -36.64 -4.46
N PHE A 460 -5.78 -35.49 -4.83
CA PHE A 460 -4.83 -34.76 -3.99
C PHE A 460 -5.45 -34.09 -2.77
N SER A 461 -6.78 -34.01 -2.66
CA SER A 461 -7.46 -33.64 -1.41
C SER A 461 -7.13 -34.60 -0.25
N MET A 462 -6.65 -35.82 -0.54
CA MET A 462 -6.23 -36.84 0.43
C MET A 462 -4.70 -37.00 0.49
N ILE A 463 -3.93 -35.97 0.11
CA ILE A 463 -2.46 -36.07 -0.04
C ILE A 463 -1.74 -36.48 1.25
N ASP A 464 -2.15 -35.98 2.41
CA ASP A 464 -1.55 -36.33 3.71
C ASP A 464 -1.62 -37.85 3.98
N GLU A 465 -2.77 -38.46 3.68
CA GLU A 465 -2.98 -39.90 3.85
C GLU A 465 -2.24 -40.70 2.78
N LEU A 466 -2.23 -40.22 1.53
CA LEU A 466 -1.54 -40.87 0.41
C LEU A 466 -0.03 -40.94 0.62
N VAL A 467 0.59 -39.84 1.04
CA VAL A 467 2.02 -39.77 1.35
C VAL A 467 2.39 -40.79 2.42
N SER A 468 1.54 -40.93 3.45
CA SER A 468 1.72 -41.91 4.52
C SER A 468 1.55 -43.35 4.02
N LYS A 469 0.50 -43.61 3.22
CA LYS A 469 0.16 -44.93 2.68
C LYS A 469 1.20 -45.47 1.69
N LEU A 470 1.80 -44.58 0.91
CA LEU A 470 2.78 -44.92 -0.12
C LEU A 470 4.23 -44.83 0.37
N GLU A 471 4.43 -44.54 1.66
CA GLU A 471 5.74 -44.44 2.30
C GLU A 471 6.65 -43.44 1.56
N ILE A 472 6.12 -42.24 1.32
CA ILE A 472 6.84 -41.16 0.63
C ILE A 472 7.50 -40.27 1.66
N GLU A 473 8.83 -40.27 1.68
CA GLU A 473 9.64 -39.46 2.60
C GLU A 473 9.84 -38.04 2.07
N ASN A 474 10.13 -37.09 2.97
CA ASN A 474 10.47 -35.69 2.64
C ASN A 474 9.42 -34.90 1.84
N SER A 475 8.16 -35.34 1.83
CA SER A 475 7.08 -34.63 1.16
C SER A 475 6.82 -33.25 1.80
N LYS A 476 6.69 -32.23 0.94
CA LYS A 476 6.39 -30.83 1.27
C LYS A 476 4.92 -30.47 1.00
N HIS A 477 4.02 -31.46 0.92
CA HIS A 477 2.60 -31.25 0.57
C HIS A 477 1.88 -30.17 1.39
N LYS A 478 2.27 -29.95 2.66
CA LYS A 478 1.68 -28.90 3.52
C LYS A 478 2.02 -27.47 3.09
N ASP A 479 3.07 -27.30 2.30
CA ASP A 479 3.58 -26.02 1.81
C ASP A 479 3.24 -25.79 0.32
N ILE A 480 2.51 -26.72 -0.30
CA ILE A 480 2.20 -26.73 -1.73
C ILE A 480 0.69 -26.57 -1.95
N THR A 481 0.31 -25.66 -2.83
CA THR A 481 -1.08 -25.46 -3.23
C THR A 481 -1.37 -26.18 -4.54
N VAL A 482 -2.41 -27.00 -4.59
CA VAL A 482 -2.90 -27.64 -5.82
C VAL A 482 -3.93 -26.72 -6.48
N VAL A 483 -3.73 -26.40 -7.76
CA VAL A 483 -4.60 -25.50 -8.53
C VAL A 483 -5.11 -26.23 -9.77
N SER A 484 -6.43 -26.37 -9.87
CA SER A 484 -7.09 -26.81 -11.11
C SER A 484 -7.06 -25.68 -12.13
N ALA A 485 -6.59 -25.99 -13.34
CA ALA A 485 -6.60 -25.09 -14.48
C ALA A 485 -7.98 -25.01 -15.16
N GLY A 486 -8.92 -25.88 -14.80
CA GLY A 486 -10.24 -25.95 -15.43
C GLY A 486 -10.16 -26.33 -16.92
N GLY A 487 -9.13 -27.07 -17.29
CA GLY A 487 -8.85 -27.51 -18.65
C GLY A 487 -7.43 -27.21 -19.13
N LYS A 488 -6.95 -28.07 -20.00
CA LYS A 488 -5.58 -28.11 -20.51
C LYS A 488 -5.09 -26.81 -21.14
N TRP A 489 -5.95 -26.11 -21.86
CA TRP A 489 -5.60 -24.88 -22.57
C TRP A 489 -5.33 -23.68 -21.65
N THR A 490 -5.76 -23.75 -20.39
CA THR A 490 -5.52 -22.71 -19.38
C THR A 490 -4.14 -22.82 -18.74
N ILE A 491 -3.57 -24.03 -18.69
CA ILE A 491 -2.29 -24.32 -18.01
C ILE A 491 -1.18 -23.35 -18.45
N PRO A 492 -0.95 -23.09 -19.76
CA PRO A 492 0.12 -22.17 -20.18
C PRO A 492 -0.05 -20.75 -19.63
N ALA A 493 -1.28 -20.25 -19.47
CA ALA A 493 -1.52 -18.91 -18.94
C ALA A 493 -1.14 -18.82 -17.46
N ILE A 494 -1.56 -19.80 -16.65
CA ILE A 494 -1.20 -19.90 -15.23
C ILE A 494 0.32 -20.02 -15.08
N VAL A 495 0.96 -20.91 -15.84
CA VAL A 495 2.41 -21.12 -15.81
C VAL A 495 3.17 -19.85 -16.18
N LYS A 496 2.74 -19.08 -17.18
CA LYS A 496 3.35 -17.78 -17.53
C LYS A 496 3.36 -16.81 -16.34
N VAL A 497 2.24 -16.71 -15.61
CA VAL A 497 2.14 -15.87 -14.40
C VAL A 497 3.09 -16.38 -13.31
N LEU A 498 3.04 -17.67 -12.99
CA LEU A 498 3.89 -18.26 -11.95
C LEU A 498 5.38 -18.08 -12.27
N LYS A 499 5.78 -18.33 -13.52
CA LYS A 499 7.15 -18.12 -14.02
C LYS A 499 7.56 -16.66 -13.97
N GLY A 500 6.71 -15.74 -14.44
CA GLY A 500 6.99 -14.30 -14.43
C GLY A 500 7.14 -13.73 -13.02
N LEU A 501 6.37 -14.26 -12.06
CA LEU A 501 6.51 -13.93 -10.65
C LEU A 501 7.59 -14.77 -9.94
N GLY A 502 8.23 -15.72 -10.61
CA GLY A 502 9.24 -16.64 -10.07
C GLY A 502 8.72 -17.56 -8.95
N ILE A 503 7.43 -17.87 -8.92
CA ILE A 503 6.83 -18.82 -7.98
C ILE A 503 7.20 -20.23 -8.47
N GLY A 504 7.63 -21.11 -7.57
CA GLY A 504 7.94 -22.49 -7.95
C GLY A 504 6.68 -23.25 -8.34
N TYR A 505 6.72 -24.02 -9.43
CA TYR A 505 5.57 -24.78 -9.88
C TYR A 505 5.94 -26.15 -10.47
N LYS A 506 4.97 -27.06 -10.46
CA LYS A 506 4.94 -28.32 -11.20
C LYS A 506 3.61 -28.45 -11.93
N VAL A 507 3.59 -29.12 -13.07
CA VAL A 507 2.40 -29.31 -13.90
C VAL A 507 2.16 -30.81 -14.08
N ILE A 508 0.92 -31.23 -13.86
CA ILE A 508 0.47 -32.59 -14.16
C ILE A 508 -0.72 -32.48 -15.12
N HIS A 509 -0.61 -33.12 -16.28
CA HIS A 509 -1.71 -33.15 -17.24
C HIS A 509 -1.71 -34.43 -18.07
N ASP A 510 -2.85 -34.67 -18.73
CA ASP A 510 -3.08 -35.86 -19.52
C ASP A 510 -2.38 -35.78 -20.88
N THR A 511 -2.10 -36.92 -21.51
CA THR A 511 -1.58 -36.93 -22.89
C THR A 511 -2.69 -36.71 -23.90
N ASP A 512 -3.90 -37.23 -23.65
CA ASP A 512 -5.05 -37.25 -24.57
C ASP A 512 -4.75 -37.83 -25.95
N ALA A 513 -3.95 -38.90 -26.03
CA ALA A 513 -3.66 -39.57 -27.29
C ALA A 513 -4.84 -40.44 -27.75
N LYS A 514 -5.62 -40.99 -26.82
CA LYS A 514 -6.81 -41.84 -27.04
C LYS A 514 -6.59 -42.99 -28.01
N GLY A 515 -5.39 -43.58 -27.98
CA GLY A 515 -5.00 -44.70 -28.84
C GLY A 515 -4.72 -44.34 -30.30
N LEU A 516 -4.64 -43.05 -30.64
CA LEU A 516 -4.24 -42.60 -31.97
C LEU A 516 -2.74 -42.85 -32.22
N THR A 517 -2.40 -43.21 -33.45
CA THR A 517 -1.01 -43.35 -33.91
C THR A 517 -0.35 -41.97 -34.07
N GLU A 518 0.99 -41.93 -34.10
CA GLU A 518 1.72 -40.67 -34.32
C GLU A 518 1.31 -39.95 -35.62
N GLU A 519 1.03 -40.71 -36.69
CA GLU A 519 0.58 -40.18 -37.98
C GLU A 519 -0.81 -39.52 -37.88
N GLU A 520 -1.72 -40.12 -37.11
CA GLU A 520 -3.06 -39.57 -36.85
C GLU A 520 -3.01 -38.35 -35.93
N LEU A 521 -2.12 -38.35 -34.94
CA LEU A 521 -1.88 -37.23 -34.03
C LEU A 521 -1.35 -35.98 -34.75
N VAL A 522 -0.67 -36.14 -35.89
CA VAL A 522 -0.29 -35.01 -36.75
C VAL A 522 -1.49 -34.41 -37.48
N GLN A 523 -2.59 -35.15 -37.67
CA GLN A 523 -3.78 -34.70 -38.38
C GLN A 523 -4.90 -34.18 -37.46
N VAL A 524 -4.80 -34.34 -36.14
CA VAL A 524 -5.82 -33.82 -35.22
C VAL A 524 -5.91 -32.30 -35.31
N GLY A 525 -7.14 -31.78 -35.26
CA GLY A 525 -7.42 -30.35 -35.40
C GLY A 525 -6.74 -29.51 -34.31
N ASN A 526 -6.57 -28.21 -34.58
CA ASN A 526 -5.83 -27.28 -33.72
C ASN A 526 -6.37 -27.15 -32.29
N LEU A 527 -7.67 -27.44 -32.08
CA LEU A 527 -8.32 -27.40 -30.77
C LEU A 527 -8.27 -28.74 -30.01
N HIS A 528 -7.69 -29.80 -30.61
CA HIS A 528 -7.60 -31.10 -29.96
C HIS A 528 -6.68 -31.02 -28.72
N PRO A 529 -7.07 -31.56 -27.55
CA PRO A 529 -6.29 -31.45 -26.30
C PRO A 529 -4.83 -31.91 -26.42
N TYR A 530 -4.56 -32.93 -27.24
CA TYR A 530 -3.19 -33.37 -27.53
C TYR A 530 -2.26 -32.23 -28.02
N ARG A 531 -2.78 -31.26 -28.78
CA ARG A 531 -1.99 -30.12 -29.29
C ARG A 531 -1.50 -29.19 -28.18
N ALA A 532 -2.18 -29.17 -27.04
CA ALA A 532 -1.78 -28.36 -25.91
C ALA A 532 -0.49 -28.89 -25.24
N ASN A 533 -0.17 -30.18 -25.38
CA ASN A 533 1.02 -30.81 -24.76
C ASN A 533 2.32 -30.07 -25.10
N ALA A 534 2.54 -29.80 -26.39
CA ALA A 534 3.73 -29.11 -26.86
C ALA A 534 3.83 -27.69 -26.29
N LYS A 535 2.72 -26.95 -26.27
CA LYS A 535 2.66 -25.58 -25.75
C LYS A 535 2.87 -25.53 -24.23
N ILE A 536 2.34 -26.51 -23.49
CA ILE A 536 2.56 -26.61 -22.03
C ILE A 536 4.03 -26.87 -21.76
N SER A 537 4.63 -27.85 -22.43
CA SER A 537 6.05 -28.19 -22.27
C SER A 537 6.96 -27.01 -22.60
N GLU A 538 6.71 -26.32 -23.72
CA GLU A 538 7.47 -25.13 -24.14
C GLU A 538 7.46 -24.01 -23.09
N VAL A 539 6.30 -23.74 -22.49
CA VAL A 539 6.14 -22.64 -21.53
C VAL A 539 6.67 -23.02 -20.14
N ALA A 540 6.36 -24.24 -19.68
CA ALA A 540 6.68 -24.75 -18.34
C ALA A 540 8.11 -25.28 -18.17
N GLY A 541 8.74 -25.73 -19.25
CA GLY A 541 9.96 -26.52 -19.20
C GLY A 541 9.67 -28.00 -18.89
N GLU A 542 10.32 -28.90 -19.62
CA GLU A 542 10.11 -30.36 -19.51
C GLU A 542 10.33 -30.88 -18.08
N GLU A 543 11.27 -30.28 -17.34
CA GLU A 543 11.58 -30.66 -15.95
C GLU A 543 10.45 -30.35 -14.94
N ASN A 544 9.49 -29.52 -15.33
CA ASN A 544 8.35 -29.13 -14.51
C ASN A 544 7.04 -29.75 -14.97
N VAL A 545 7.06 -30.65 -15.96
CA VAL A 545 5.85 -31.29 -16.50
C VAL A 545 5.89 -32.80 -16.28
N PHE A 546 4.82 -33.33 -15.71
CA PHE A 546 4.52 -34.76 -15.69
C PHE A 546 3.35 -35.06 -16.62
N LEU A 547 3.61 -35.84 -17.65
CA LEU A 547 2.63 -36.27 -18.64
C LEU A 547 2.05 -37.62 -18.23
N VAL A 548 0.76 -37.63 -17.89
CA VAL A 548 0.07 -38.86 -17.53
C VAL A 548 -0.32 -39.62 -18.80
N ASN A 549 -0.10 -40.94 -18.79
CA ASN A 549 -0.36 -41.79 -19.95
C ASN A 549 -1.86 -41.83 -20.27
N ASP A 550 -2.21 -41.19 -21.38
CA ASP A 550 -3.55 -40.94 -21.88
C ASP A 550 -4.46 -40.11 -20.95
N THR A 551 -4.94 -40.67 -19.83
CA THR A 551 -5.81 -39.96 -18.86
C THR A 551 -5.47 -40.25 -17.40
N PHE A 552 -5.76 -39.31 -16.51
CA PHE A 552 -5.43 -39.43 -15.09
C PHE A 552 -6.13 -40.60 -14.40
N GLU A 553 -7.31 -41.02 -14.86
CA GLU A 553 -7.98 -42.19 -14.29
C GLU A 553 -7.14 -43.47 -14.44
N HIS A 554 -6.27 -43.58 -15.45
CA HIS A 554 -5.38 -44.74 -15.59
C HIS A 554 -4.33 -44.85 -14.48
N VAL A 555 -4.17 -43.81 -13.64
CA VAL A 555 -3.37 -43.85 -12.41
C VAL A 555 -4.06 -44.67 -11.31
N LEU A 556 -5.39 -44.80 -11.37
CA LEU A 556 -6.20 -45.51 -10.36
C LEU A 556 -6.84 -46.81 -10.91
N TRP A 557 -7.12 -46.86 -12.21
CA TRP A 557 -7.71 -48.01 -12.89
C TRP A 557 -6.74 -48.58 -13.91
N ASN A 558 -6.66 -49.91 -13.97
CA ASN A 558 -5.88 -50.55 -15.01
C ASN A 558 -6.67 -50.52 -16.33
N ALA A 559 -6.20 -49.75 -17.31
CA ALA A 559 -6.87 -49.56 -18.60
C ALA A 559 -7.19 -50.88 -19.35
N GLU A 560 -6.43 -51.95 -19.11
CA GLU A 560 -6.63 -53.25 -19.75
C GLU A 560 -7.67 -54.12 -19.02
N LYS A 561 -7.91 -53.88 -17.73
CA LYS A 561 -8.75 -54.75 -16.88
C LYS A 561 -10.03 -54.09 -16.40
N ASP A 562 -10.02 -52.78 -16.22
CA ASP A 562 -11.07 -52.03 -15.55
C ASP A 562 -11.84 -51.15 -16.54
N SER A 563 -13.16 -51.09 -16.36
CA SER A 563 -13.98 -50.10 -17.06
C SER A 563 -14.09 -48.82 -16.23
N ILE A 564 -13.63 -47.70 -16.79
CA ILE A 564 -13.76 -46.39 -16.17
C ILE A 564 -15.17 -45.86 -16.42
N LYS A 565 -15.89 -45.54 -15.35
CA LYS A 565 -17.18 -44.83 -15.49
C LYS A 565 -16.91 -43.38 -15.89
N SER A 566 -17.35 -43.01 -17.09
CA SER A 566 -17.18 -41.66 -17.64
C SER A 566 -17.99 -40.60 -16.91
N SER A 567 -19.12 -40.97 -16.29
CA SER A 567 -19.92 -40.08 -15.46
C SER A 567 -19.26 -39.86 -14.10
N SER A 568 -19.15 -38.60 -13.66
CA SER A 568 -18.64 -38.26 -12.32
C SER A 568 -17.23 -38.79 -12.01
N LYS A 569 -16.33 -38.69 -13.01
CA LYS A 569 -14.90 -39.02 -12.89
C LYS A 569 -14.25 -38.53 -11.58
N PRO A 570 -14.45 -37.28 -11.12
CA PRO A 570 -13.88 -36.82 -9.85
C PRO A 570 -14.35 -37.62 -8.64
N TYR A 571 -15.67 -37.87 -8.53
CA TYR A 571 -16.24 -38.65 -7.42
C TYR A 571 -15.75 -40.10 -7.42
N HIS A 572 -15.68 -40.74 -8.58
CA HIS A 572 -15.19 -42.12 -8.65
C HIS A 572 -13.72 -42.21 -8.30
N SER A 573 -12.90 -41.25 -8.73
CA SER A 573 -11.46 -41.22 -8.44
C SER A 573 -11.22 -40.97 -6.96
N TRP A 574 -11.96 -40.03 -6.39
CA TRP A 574 -11.99 -39.80 -4.94
C TRP A 574 -12.37 -41.06 -4.17
N LYS A 575 -13.49 -41.70 -4.54
CA LYS A 575 -13.98 -42.90 -3.86
C LYS A 575 -12.98 -44.03 -3.93
N ARG A 576 -12.40 -44.30 -5.10
CA ARG A 576 -11.43 -45.38 -5.27
C ARG A 576 -10.15 -45.11 -4.47
N THR A 577 -9.69 -43.86 -4.45
CA THR A 577 -8.58 -43.44 -3.61
C THR A 577 -8.88 -43.68 -2.14
N ARG A 578 -10.09 -43.34 -1.68
CA ARG A 578 -10.53 -43.58 -0.30
C ARG A 578 -10.54 -45.07 0.05
N GLN A 579 -11.07 -45.92 -0.83
CA GLN A 579 -11.05 -47.38 -0.65
C GLN A 579 -9.63 -47.95 -0.58
N PHE A 580 -8.70 -47.39 -1.35
CA PHE A 580 -7.29 -47.74 -1.27
C PHE A 580 -6.65 -47.34 0.07
N LEU A 581 -6.93 -46.13 0.55
CA LEU A 581 -6.46 -45.65 1.84
C LEU A 581 -7.00 -46.52 2.99
N ASP A 582 -8.30 -46.84 2.95
CA ASP A 582 -9.02 -47.63 3.97
C ASP A 582 -8.71 -49.15 3.92
N ASN A 583 -7.89 -49.61 2.97
CA ASN A 583 -7.59 -51.02 2.71
C ASN A 583 -8.80 -51.88 2.27
N GLU A 584 -9.87 -51.25 1.76
CA GLU A 584 -11.02 -51.96 1.19
C GLU A 584 -10.70 -52.54 -0.20
N LEU A 585 -9.76 -51.91 -0.91
CA LEU A 585 -9.29 -52.30 -2.24
C LEU A 585 -7.79 -51.99 -2.34
N ASP A 586 -7.03 -52.81 -3.07
CA ASP A 586 -5.65 -52.47 -3.43
C ASP A 586 -5.59 -52.06 -4.91
N LEU A 587 -4.71 -51.13 -5.23
CA LEU A 587 -4.48 -50.71 -6.61
C LEU A 587 -3.56 -51.73 -7.31
N ASP A 588 -3.73 -51.93 -8.62
CA ASP A 588 -2.74 -52.69 -9.40
C ASP A 588 -1.33 -52.11 -9.17
N ALA A 589 -0.31 -52.98 -9.14
CA ALA A 589 1.06 -52.58 -8.82
C ALA A 589 1.60 -51.46 -9.73
N ALA A 590 1.23 -51.47 -11.02
CA ALA A 590 1.57 -50.41 -11.97
C ALA A 590 0.91 -49.08 -11.58
N CYS A 591 -0.41 -49.08 -11.34
CA CYS A 591 -1.17 -47.90 -10.91
C CYS A 591 -0.61 -47.30 -9.61
N LYS A 592 -0.31 -48.16 -8.63
CA LYS A 592 0.30 -47.75 -7.36
C LYS A 592 1.68 -47.12 -7.57
N SER A 593 2.49 -47.67 -8.46
CA SER A 593 3.81 -47.13 -8.81
C SER A 593 3.69 -45.75 -9.46
N THR A 594 2.81 -45.60 -10.46
CA THR A 594 2.58 -44.33 -11.15
C THR A 594 2.03 -43.26 -10.20
N LEU A 595 1.09 -43.62 -9.31
CA LEU A 595 0.58 -42.69 -8.32
C LEU A 595 1.68 -42.20 -7.37
N LYS A 596 2.57 -43.11 -6.94
CA LYS A 596 3.73 -42.76 -6.11
C LYS A 596 4.67 -41.81 -6.84
N GLU A 597 5.02 -42.11 -8.10
CA GLU A 597 5.89 -41.28 -8.93
C GLU A 597 5.34 -39.86 -9.13
N ILE A 598 4.04 -39.73 -9.40
CA ILE A 598 3.37 -38.43 -9.54
C ILE A 598 3.46 -37.63 -8.24
N ILE A 599 3.24 -38.28 -7.09
CA ILE A 599 3.30 -37.60 -5.79
C ILE A 599 4.75 -37.20 -5.46
N GLU A 600 5.72 -38.06 -5.75
CA GLU A 600 7.14 -37.74 -5.58
C GLU A 600 7.55 -36.54 -6.44
N PHE A 601 7.18 -36.55 -7.72
CA PHE A 601 7.41 -35.45 -8.65
C PHE A 601 6.78 -34.13 -8.16
N ALA A 602 5.53 -34.19 -7.70
CA ALA A 602 4.77 -33.00 -7.34
C ALA A 602 5.17 -32.42 -5.98
N PHE A 603 5.55 -33.26 -5.01
CA PHE A 603 5.64 -32.88 -3.61
C PHE A 603 6.99 -33.13 -2.92
N VAL A 604 7.98 -33.79 -3.54
CA VAL A 604 9.24 -34.18 -2.85
C VAL A 604 10.46 -33.31 -3.21
N ASN A 605 10.35 -32.37 -4.16
CA ASN A 605 11.32 -31.33 -4.54
C ASN A 605 12.69 -31.28 -3.84
#